data_AF-M0QM33-F1
#
_entry.id   AF-M0QM33-F1
#
_cell.length_a   1.000
_cell.length_b   1.000
_cell.length_c   1.000
_cell.angle_alpha   90.00
_cell.angle_beta   90.00
_cell.angle_gamma   90.00
#
_symmetry.space_group_name_H-M   'P 1'
#
loop_
_entity.id
_entity.type
_entity.pdbx_description
1 polymer ?
#
loop_
_entity_poly.entity_id
_entity_poly.type
_entity_poly.pdbx_seq_one_letter_code
_entity_poly.pdbx_strand_id
1 'polypeptide(L)'
;MTPHEPELPELDIVTEYGIVTRLPTSFPIYDADLDEHLDPDLFQQGFVDAAGELDRMPCTWAHHHASRILACPPPEDDDEPSYTRGYRAAMYGHLRHGPR
;
A
#
# COMPACT_ATOMS: atom_id res chain seq x y z
N MET A 1 29.46 1.85 32.30
CA MET A 1 28.19 2.06 31.58
C MET A 1 28.43 1.71 30.13
N THR A 2 28.07 0.50 29.73
CA THR A 2 28.01 0.10 28.32
C THR A 2 26.67 0.59 27.75
N PRO A 3 26.63 1.20 26.56
CA PRO A 3 25.37 1.56 25.93
C PRO A 3 24.61 0.29 25.55
N HIS A 4 23.36 0.17 25.98
CA HIS A 4 22.43 -0.85 25.48
C HIS A 4 22.09 -0.49 24.02
N GLU A 5 22.58 -1.28 23.06
CA GLU A 5 22.01 -1.31 21.73
C GLU A 5 20.59 -1.91 21.83
N PRO A 6 19.56 -1.29 21.23
CA PRO A 6 18.24 -1.89 21.20
C PRO A 6 18.28 -3.09 20.25
N GLU A 7 18.16 -4.30 20.79
CA GLU A 7 17.95 -5.53 20.02
C GLU A 7 16.67 -5.35 19.19
N LEU A 8 16.82 -5.28 17.86
CA LEU A 8 15.69 -5.28 16.94
C LEU A 8 14.94 -6.62 17.08
N PRO A 9 13.59 -6.63 17.08
CA PRO A 9 12.83 -7.86 17.26
C PRO A 9 13.06 -8.85 16.12
N GLU A 10 13.11 -10.14 16.46
CA GLU A 10 13.27 -11.24 15.50
C GLU A 10 12.12 -11.20 14.45
N LEU A 11 12.49 -10.91 13.20
CA LEU A 11 11.61 -10.60 12.06
C LEU A 11 10.88 -11.81 11.45
N ASP A 12 11.10 -12.99 12.00
CA ASP A 12 10.74 -14.27 11.41
C ASP A 12 9.52 -14.88 12.12
N ILE A 13 8.41 -15.04 11.38
CA ILE A 13 7.25 -15.78 11.87
C ILE A 13 7.47 -17.25 11.55
N VAL A 14 7.51 -18.10 12.58
CA VAL A 14 7.58 -19.55 12.41
C VAL A 14 6.16 -20.10 12.26
N THR A 15 5.90 -20.79 11.15
CA THR A 15 4.64 -21.49 10.88
C THR A 15 4.89 -22.99 10.69
N GLU A 16 3.82 -23.80 10.70
CA GLU A 16 3.91 -25.24 10.37
C GLU A 16 4.41 -25.52 8.94
N TYR A 17 4.42 -24.51 8.08
CA TYR A 17 4.87 -24.57 6.69
C TYR A 17 6.27 -23.95 6.47
N GLY A 18 6.92 -23.47 7.53
CA GLY A 18 8.26 -22.87 7.48
C GLY A 18 8.32 -21.45 8.05
N ILE A 19 9.49 -20.83 7.89
CA ILE A 19 9.79 -19.49 8.36
C ILE A 19 9.35 -18.48 7.29
N VAL A 20 8.46 -17.55 7.69
CA VAL A 20 8.01 -16.43 6.86
C VAL A 20 8.69 -15.16 7.36
N THR A 21 9.67 -14.68 6.62
CA THR A 21 10.28 -13.36 6.86
C THR A 21 9.30 -12.27 6.43
N ARG A 22 8.91 -11.38 7.36
CA ARG A 22 8.08 -10.22 7.02
C ARG A 22 8.83 -9.33 6.03
N LEU A 23 8.21 -9.00 4.90
CA LEU A 23 8.82 -8.14 3.89
C LEU A 23 9.04 -6.73 4.47
N PRO A 24 10.20 -6.09 4.19
CA PRO A 24 10.63 -4.82 4.79
C PRO A 24 9.84 -3.59 4.34
N THR A 25 8.71 -3.73 3.64
CA THR A 25 7.80 -2.60 3.40
C THR A 25 7.16 -2.08 4.69
N SER A 26 7.35 -2.79 5.81
CA SER A 26 6.85 -2.39 7.11
C SER A 26 7.81 -1.53 7.94
N PHE A 27 9.08 -1.29 7.60
CA PHE A 27 9.96 -0.44 8.44
C PHE A 27 11.01 0.44 7.69
N PRO A 28 11.26 1.68 8.15
CA PRO A 28 10.62 2.30 9.31
C PRO A 28 9.18 2.66 8.96
N ILE A 29 8.23 2.24 9.80
CA ILE A 29 6.86 2.72 9.72
C ILE A 29 7.03 4.23 9.79
N TYR A 30 6.73 4.91 8.70
CA TYR A 30 6.65 6.35 8.66
C TYR A 30 5.42 6.67 9.52
N ASP A 31 5.65 6.69 10.84
CA ASP A 31 4.67 6.95 11.89
C ASP A 31 3.64 5.81 12.11
N ALA A 32 3.85 4.97 13.13
CA ALA A 32 2.95 3.88 13.50
C ALA A 32 1.55 4.39 13.92
N ASP A 33 1.47 5.63 14.38
CA ASP A 33 0.21 6.29 14.75
C ASP A 33 -0.60 6.67 13.49
N LEU A 34 0.06 6.79 12.33
CA LEU A 34 -0.58 7.13 11.04
C LEU A 34 -1.30 5.93 10.41
N ASP A 35 -0.87 4.71 10.76
CA ASP A 35 -1.44 3.46 10.24
C ASP A 35 -2.42 2.80 11.23
N GLU A 36 -2.46 3.21 12.51
CA GLU A 36 -3.40 2.68 13.51
C GLU A 36 -4.87 2.91 13.13
N HIS A 37 -5.15 3.97 12.37
CA HIS A 37 -6.51 4.35 11.95
C HIS A 37 -6.90 3.82 10.57
N LEU A 38 -6.05 3.00 9.93
CA LEU A 38 -6.36 2.48 8.60
C LEU A 38 -7.33 1.31 8.67
N ASP A 39 -8.56 1.56 8.28
CA ASP A 39 -9.56 0.54 8.03
C ASP A 39 -9.17 -0.37 6.84
N PRO A 40 -8.95 -1.69 7.06
CA PRO A 40 -8.56 -2.62 6.02
C PRO A 40 -9.68 -2.92 5.01
N ASP A 41 -10.95 -2.84 5.42
CA ASP A 41 -12.09 -3.07 4.53
C ASP A 41 -12.24 -1.90 3.56
N LEU A 42 -12.10 -0.66 4.04
CA LEU A 42 -12.07 0.53 3.17
C LEU A 42 -10.88 0.52 2.23
N PHE A 43 -9.70 0.10 2.70
CA PHE A 43 -8.55 -0.09 1.82
C PHE A 43 -8.84 -1.09 0.71
N GLN A 44 -9.38 -2.26 1.07
CA GLN A 44 -9.72 -3.30 0.10
C GLN A 44 -10.78 -2.82 -0.89
N GLN A 45 -11.76 -2.05 -0.43
CA GLN A 45 -12.78 -1.44 -1.28
C GLN A 45 -12.14 -0.49 -2.30
N GLY A 46 -11.30 0.44 -1.86
CA GLY A 46 -10.61 1.38 -2.77
C GLY A 46 -9.75 0.66 -3.80
N PHE A 47 -9.07 -0.41 -3.41
CA PHE A 47 -8.30 -1.24 -4.34
C PHE A 47 -9.19 -1.90 -5.40
N VAL A 48 -10.30 -2.52 -4.99
CA VAL A 48 -11.22 -3.22 -5.90
C VAL A 48 -11.88 -2.24 -6.87
N ASP A 49 -12.31 -1.08 -6.39
CA ASP A 49 -12.92 -0.04 -7.21
C ASP A 49 -11.94 0.46 -8.28
N ALA A 50 -10.71 0.77 -7.89
CA ALA A 50 -9.65 1.18 -8.82
C ALA A 50 -9.36 0.11 -9.87
N ALA A 51 -9.22 -1.16 -9.46
CA ALA A 51 -9.00 -2.27 -10.38
C ALA A 51 -10.15 -2.42 -11.38
N GLY A 52 -11.40 -2.31 -10.91
CA GLY A 52 -12.59 -2.33 -11.76
C GLY A 52 -12.68 -1.13 -12.70
N GLU A 53 -12.18 0.04 -12.29
CA GLU A 53 -12.12 1.22 -13.16
C GLU A 53 -11.10 1.03 -14.28
N LEU A 54 -9.90 0.56 -13.93
CA LEU A 54 -8.82 0.29 -14.89
C LEU A 54 -9.22 -0.77 -15.93
N ASP A 55 -9.92 -1.82 -15.52
CA ASP A 55 -10.39 -2.89 -16.42
C ASP A 55 -11.43 -2.42 -17.45
N ARG A 56 -12.19 -1.36 -17.12
CA ARG A 56 -13.18 -0.77 -18.03
C ARG A 56 -12.55 0.18 -19.06
N MET A 57 -11.29 0.57 -18.90
CA MET A 57 -10.62 1.51 -19.79
C MET A 57 -9.77 0.80 -20.85
N PRO A 58 -9.63 1.38 -22.06
CA PRO A 58 -8.56 0.99 -22.97
C PRO A 58 -7.20 1.11 -22.29
N CYS A 59 -6.28 0.18 -22.59
CA CYS A 59 -5.00 0.06 -21.89
C CYS A 59 -4.19 1.37 -21.83
N THR A 60 -4.12 2.14 -22.93
CA THR A 60 -3.42 3.43 -22.95
C THR A 60 -4.07 4.49 -22.05
N TRP A 61 -5.40 4.46 -21.91
CA TRP A 61 -6.14 5.35 -21.02
C TRP A 61 -6.00 4.93 -19.57
N ALA A 62 -6.04 3.63 -19.29
CA ALA A 62 -5.78 3.08 -17.96
C ALA A 62 -4.37 3.48 -17.46
N HIS A 63 -3.36 3.36 -18.33
CA HIS A 63 -1.99 3.77 -18.02
C HIS A 63 -1.88 5.28 -17.76
N HIS A 64 -2.47 6.10 -18.63
CA HIS A 64 -2.47 7.55 -18.45
C HIS A 64 -3.20 7.97 -17.17
N HIS A 65 -4.35 7.35 -16.87
CA HIS A 65 -5.13 7.60 -15.65
C HIS A 65 -4.33 7.28 -14.39
N ALA A 66 -3.78 6.06 -14.31
CA ALA A 66 -2.95 5.65 -13.19
C ALA A 66 -1.73 6.57 -12.99
N SER A 67 -1.07 6.96 -14.09
CA SER A 67 0.06 7.90 -14.03
C SER A 67 -0.36 9.27 -13.50
N ARG A 68 -1.50 9.80 -13.94
CA ARG A 68 -2.01 11.10 -13.49
C ARG A 68 -2.40 11.09 -12.01
N ILE A 69 -3.10 10.05 -11.54
CA ILE A 69 -3.50 9.93 -10.13
C ILE A 69 -2.26 9.90 -9.23
N LEU A 70 -1.24 9.13 -9.59
CA LEU A 70 -0.03 9.01 -8.78
C LEU A 70 0.87 10.26 -8.84
N ALA A 71 0.81 11.03 -9.93
CA ALA A 71 1.49 12.32 -10.02
C ALA A 71 0.87 13.40 -9.11
N CYS A 72 -0.40 13.25 -8.72
CA CYS A 72 -1.06 14.12 -7.75
C CYS A 72 -0.88 13.56 -6.33
N PRO A 73 -0.47 14.38 -5.34
CA PRO A 73 -0.54 13.98 -3.94
C PRO A 73 -2.01 13.76 -3.52
N PRO A 74 -2.28 12.86 -2.56
CA PRO A 74 -3.61 12.77 -1.94
C PRO A 74 -3.96 14.08 -1.21
N PRO A 75 -5.25 14.39 -1.01
CA PRO A 75 -5.68 15.54 -0.20
C PRO A 75 -5.13 15.47 1.22
N GLU A 76 -4.81 16.63 1.81
CA GLU A 76 -4.36 16.72 3.21
C GLU A 76 -5.51 16.52 4.20
N ASP A 77 -6.73 16.81 3.77
CA ASP A 77 -8.01 16.69 4.49
C ASP A 77 -8.83 15.49 4.00
N ASP A 78 -8.15 14.41 3.60
CA ASP A 78 -8.82 13.19 3.15
C ASP A 78 -9.59 12.53 4.31
N ASP A 79 -10.93 12.59 4.22
CA ASP A 79 -11.84 11.98 5.19
C ASP A 79 -11.77 10.43 5.17
N GLU A 80 -11.26 9.83 4.07
CA GLU A 80 -11.19 8.37 3.88
C GLU A 80 -9.78 7.91 3.42
N PRO A 81 -8.73 8.11 4.26
CA PRO A 81 -7.35 7.87 3.87
C PRO A 81 -7.08 6.39 3.53
N SER A 82 -7.79 5.45 4.16
CA SER A 82 -7.70 4.02 3.82
C SER A 82 -8.14 3.73 2.39
N TYR A 83 -9.29 4.27 1.99
CA TYR A 83 -9.84 4.09 0.64
C TYR A 83 -8.87 4.65 -0.39
N THR A 84 -8.42 5.89 -0.19
CA THR A 84 -7.47 6.56 -1.09
C THR A 84 -6.16 5.79 -1.21
N ARG A 85 -5.62 5.26 -0.10
CA ARG A 85 -4.42 4.40 -0.14
C ARG A 85 -4.65 3.13 -0.95
N GLY A 86 -5.78 2.45 -0.74
CA GLY A 86 -6.14 1.25 -1.50
C GLY A 86 -6.27 1.52 -3.00
N TYR A 87 -6.98 2.60 -3.35
CA TYR A 87 -7.16 3.05 -4.72
C TYR A 87 -5.81 3.35 -5.40
N ARG A 88 -4.93 4.10 -4.73
CA ARG A 88 -3.60 4.42 -5.24
C ARG A 88 -2.68 3.19 -5.34
N ALA A 89 -2.81 2.22 -4.44
CA ALA A 89 -2.06 0.96 -4.50
C ALA A 89 -2.38 0.16 -5.77
N ALA A 90 -3.65 0.09 -6.16
CA ALA A 90 -4.07 -0.54 -7.41
C ALA A 90 -3.50 0.19 -8.64
N MET A 91 -3.53 1.54 -8.65
CA MET A 91 -2.92 2.34 -9.72
C MET A 91 -1.41 2.07 -9.86
N TYR A 92 -0.70 1.99 -8.74
CA TYR A 92 0.73 1.67 -8.73
C TYR A 92 1.00 0.27 -9.27
N GLY A 93 0.22 -0.71 -8.82
CA GLY A 93 0.29 -2.09 -9.32
C GLY A 93 0.09 -2.17 -10.82
N HIS A 94 -0.89 -1.43 -11.37
CA HIS A 94 -1.15 -1.37 -12.80
C HIS A 94 0.03 -0.81 -13.60
N LEU A 95 0.66 0.29 -13.16
CA LEU A 95 1.82 0.85 -13.88
C LEU A 95 3.06 -0.06 -13.86
N ARG A 96 3.23 -0.83 -12.78
CA ARG A 96 4.41 -1.69 -12.58
C ARG A 96 4.26 -3.07 -13.22
N HIS A 97 3.07 -3.65 -13.16
CA HIS A 97 2.83 -5.06 -13.47
C HIS A 97 1.66 -5.27 -14.43
N GLY A 98 0.90 -4.21 -14.74
CA GLY A 98 -0.23 -4.28 -15.65
C GLY A 98 0.18 -4.42 -17.12
N PRO A 99 -0.79 -4.76 -17.97
CA PRO A 99 -0.60 -4.79 -19.42
C PRO A 99 -0.20 -3.41 -19.95
N ARG A 100 0.65 -3.41 -20.99
CA ARG A 100 1.18 -2.22 -21.65
C ARG A 100 0.61 -2.07 -23.05
#